data_AF-A0A963PK65-F1
#
_entry.id   AF-A0A963PK65-F1
#
_cell.length_a   1.000
_cell.length_b   1.000
_cell.length_c   1.000
_cell.angle_alpha   90.00
_cell.angle_beta   90.00
_cell.angle_gamma   90.00
#
_symmetry.space_group_name_H-M   'P 1'
#
loop_
_entity.id
_entity.type
_entity.pdbx_description
1 polymer ?
#
loop_
_entity_poly.entity_id
_entity_poly.type
_entity_poly.pdbx_seq_one_letter_code
_entity_poly.pdbx_strand_id
1 'polypeptide(L)' 'MNTQPIDTARDADLRLSLAALHRAALRARELARQTGTAIVFSRRGVVETISPTAAAFTAAAVAQEAPARYTGKP' A
#
# COMPACT_ATOMS: atom_id res chain seq x y z
N MET A 1 -12.15 12.21 -13.42
CA MET A 1 -11.10 11.20 -13.66
C MET A 1 -11.50 10.35 -14.84
N ASN A 2 -10.55 9.96 -15.71
CA ASN A 2 -10.83 9.00 -16.77
C ASN A 2 -11.05 7.62 -16.13
N THR A 3 -12.21 7.00 -16.38
CA THR A 3 -12.62 5.71 -15.81
C THR A 3 -12.28 4.54 -16.73
N GLN A 4 -11.62 4.80 -17.87
CA GLN A 4 -11.23 3.75 -18.79
C GLN A 4 -10.20 2.79 -18.16
N PRO A 5 -10.28 1.50 -18.48
CA PRO A 5 -9.28 0.52 -18.09
C PRO A 5 -7.86 0.93 -18.51
N ILE A 6 -6.88 0.73 -17.62
CA ILE A 6 -5.49 1.19 -17.84
C ILE A 6 -4.77 0.42 -18.97
N ASP A 7 -5.23 -0.78 -19.29
CA ASP A 7 -4.79 -1.60 -20.43
C ASP A 7 -5.20 -1.01 -21.79
N THR A 8 -6.16 -0.08 -21.81
CA THR A 8 -6.57 0.68 -23.01
C THR A 8 -5.85 2.03 -23.12
N ALA A 9 -4.88 2.33 -22.23
CA ALA A 9 -4.14 3.57 -22.27
C ALA A 9 -3.41 3.76 -23.61
N ARG A 10 -3.37 5.02 -24.09
CA ARG A 10 -2.64 5.38 -25.31
C ARG A 10 -1.13 5.15 -25.15
N ASP A 11 -0.63 5.30 -23.93
CA ASP A 11 0.77 5.05 -23.58
C ASP A 11 1.03 3.56 -23.36
N ALA A 12 2.03 3.02 -24.04
CA ALA A 12 2.42 1.63 -23.94
C ALA A 12 2.88 1.24 -22.52
N ASP A 13 3.58 2.13 -21.83
CA ASP A 13 4.12 1.84 -20.50
C ASP A 13 3.00 1.79 -19.46
N LEU A 14 1.98 2.64 -19.60
CA LEU A 14 0.80 2.60 -18.74
C LEU A 14 0.02 1.30 -18.89
N ARG A 15 -0.13 0.76 -20.11
CA ARG A 15 -0.81 -0.53 -20.30
C ARG A 15 -0.11 -1.67 -19.57
N LEU A 16 1.22 -1.62 -19.46
CA LEU A 16 2.03 -2.65 -18.79
C LEU A 16 2.21 -2.39 -17.28
N SER A 17 1.82 -1.20 -16.80
CA SER A 17 2.02 -0.78 -15.41
C SER A 17 1.33 -1.71 -14.40
N LEU A 18 0.14 -2.23 -14.71
CA LEU A 18 -0.58 -3.12 -13.79
C LEU A 18 0.19 -4.42 -13.53
N ALA A 19 0.74 -5.03 -14.58
CA ALA A 19 1.57 -6.22 -14.47
C ALA A 19 2.87 -5.93 -13.69
N ALA A 20 3.48 -4.77 -13.93
CA ALA A 20 4.67 -4.35 -13.18
C ALA A 20 4.36 -4.15 -11.68
N LEU A 21 3.23 -3.53 -11.35
CA LEU A 21 2.77 -3.33 -9.96
C LEU A 21 2.49 -4.66 -9.26
N HIS A 22 1.90 -5.64 -9.95
CA HIS A 22 1.68 -6.98 -9.38
C HIS A 22 3.01 -7.65 -9.02
N ARG A 23 4.01 -7.59 -9.90
CA ARG A 23 5.35 -8.12 -9.62
C ARG A 23 6.00 -7.40 -8.44
N ALA A 24 5.91 -6.07 -8.40
CA ALA A 24 6.43 -5.27 -7.29
C ALA A 24 5.77 -5.66 -5.96
N ALA A 25 4.45 -5.83 -5.94
CA ALA A 25 3.71 -6.22 -4.75
C ALA A 25 4.10 -7.61 -4.23
N LEU A 26 4.28 -8.59 -5.13
CA LEU A 26 4.76 -9.92 -4.77
C LEU A 26 6.15 -9.85 -4.14
N ARG A 27 7.06 -9.10 -4.76
CA ARG A 27 8.43 -8.94 -4.22
C ARG A 27 8.45 -8.22 -2.88
N ALA A 28 7.63 -7.19 -2.71
CA ALA A 28 7.51 -6.46 -1.45
C ALA A 28 7.03 -7.37 -0.31
N ARG A 29 6.05 -8.25 -0.58
CA ARG A 29 5.58 -9.24 0.40
C ARG A 29 6.65 -10.24 0.79
N GLU A 30 7.41 -10.73 -0.18
CA GLU A 30 8.51 -11.65 0.12
C GLU A 30 9.60 -10.98 0.95
N LEU A 31 9.96 -9.73 0.62
CA LEU A 31 10.93 -8.97 1.40
C LEU A 31 10.42 -8.66 2.82
N ALA A 32 9.15 -8.28 2.95
CA ALA A 32 8.50 -8.05 4.24
C ALA A 32 8.55 -9.30 5.13
N ARG A 33 8.24 -10.48 4.55
CA ARG A 33 8.34 -11.77 5.23
C ARG A 33 9.77 -12.09 5.68
N GLN A 34 10.76 -11.84 4.82
CA GLN A 34 12.18 -12.10 5.12
C GLN A 34 12.74 -11.19 6.22
N THR A 35 12.30 -9.93 6.25
CA THR A 35 12.83 -8.90 7.17
C THR A 35 11.98 -8.73 8.42
N GLY A 36 10.81 -9.38 8.49
CA GLY A 36 9.87 -9.18 9.59
C GLY A 36 9.26 -7.76 9.61
N THR A 37 9.21 -7.08 8.46
CA THR A 37 8.67 -5.71 8.36
C THR A 37 7.21 -5.72 7.90
N ALA A 38 6.39 -4.82 8.45
CA ALA A 38 5.00 -4.67 8.03
C ALA A 38 4.88 -3.85 6.73
N ILE A 39 3.88 -4.16 5.91
CA ILE A 39 3.53 -3.34 4.75
C ILE A 39 2.38 -2.41 5.15
N VAL A 40 2.58 -1.10 5.00
CA VAL A 40 1.58 -0.07 5.32
C VAL A 40 1.18 0.66 4.04
N PHE A 41 -0.13 0.81 3.79
CA PHE A 41 -0.64 1.58 2.66
C PHE A 41 -1.89 2.38 3.04
N SER A 42 -2.19 3.43 2.28
CA SER A 42 -3.42 4.20 2.46
C SER A 42 -4.42 3.92 1.34
N ARG A 43 -5.65 3.61 1.72
CA ARG A 43 -6.78 3.43 0.79
C ARG A 43 -7.94 4.28 1.27
N ARG A 44 -8.40 5.21 0.43
CA ARG A 44 -9.52 6.12 0.74
C ARG A 44 -9.32 6.88 2.07
N GLY A 45 -8.09 7.28 2.36
CA GLY A 45 -7.73 8.01 3.59
C GLY A 45 -7.60 7.12 4.84
N VAL A 46 -7.86 5.83 4.74
CA VAL A 46 -7.63 4.86 5.83
C VAL A 46 -6.26 4.23 5.65
N VAL A 47 -5.48 4.17 6.74
CA VAL A 47 -4.20 3.46 6.76
C VAL A 47 -4.47 1.99 7.10
N GLU A 48 -4.01 1.11 6.22
CA GLU A 48 -4.10 -0.33 6.38
C GLU A 48 -2.70 -0.92 6.53
N THR A 49 -2.57 -1.91 7.41
CA THR A 49 -1.31 -2.58 7.71
C THR A 49 -1.43 -4.07 7.47
N ILE A 50 -0.44 -4.65 6.79
CA ILE A 50 -0.30 -6.09 6.55
C ILE A 50 0.90 -6.59 7.34
N SER A 51 0.64 -7.48 8.29
CA SER A 51 1.68 -8.16 9.07
C SER A 51 2.45 -9.19 8.21
N PRO A 52 3.78 -9.28 8.34
CA PRO A 52 4.62 -10.15 7.52
C PRO A 52 4.42 -11.65 7.76
N THR A 53 3.91 -12.01 8.94
CA THR A 53 3.75 -13.41 9.40
C THR A 53 2.29 -13.88 9.38
N ALA A 54 1.34 -13.00 9.10
CA ALA A 54 -0.07 -13.33 9.15
C ALA A 54 -0.50 -14.11 7.90
N ALA A 55 -0.25 -15.43 7.94
CA ALA A 55 -1.29 -16.35 7.52
C ALA A 55 -2.51 -16.06 8.41
N ALA A 56 -3.67 -15.87 7.78
CA ALA A 56 -4.93 -15.40 8.34
C ALA A 56 -5.02 -13.87 8.53
N PHE A 57 -5.90 -13.28 7.71
CA PHE A 57 -6.60 -12.04 7.99
C PHE A 57 -7.11 -12.05 9.44
N THR A 58 -6.45 -11.30 10.33
CA THR A 58 -7.10 -10.74 11.51
C THR A 58 -6.68 -9.29 11.61
N ALA A 59 -7.67 -8.42 11.40
CA ALA A 59 -7.56 -6.99 11.66
C ALA A 59 -7.19 -6.80 13.14
N ALA A 60 -5.94 -6.46 13.43
CA ALA A 60 -5.56 -6.09 14.79
C ALA A 60 -4.29 -5.22 14.80
N ALA A 61 -4.38 -4.15 15.59
CA ALA A 61 -3.36 -3.20 15.99
C ALA A 61 -2.88 -2.20 14.91
N VAL A 62 -3.71 -1.17 14.73
CA VAL A 62 -3.28 0.18 14.36
C VAL A 62 -2.13 0.64 15.29
N ALA A 63 -0.89 0.53 14.80
CA ALA A 63 0.24 1.31 15.30
C ALA A 63 0.38 2.57 14.43
N GLN A 64 -0.61 3.45 14.48
CA GLN A 64 -0.46 4.83 14.00
C GLN A 64 -0.05 5.69 15.19
N GLU A 65 1.12 6.30 15.10
CA GLU A 65 1.54 7.31 16.06
C GLU A 65 0.53 8.48 16.03
N ALA A 66 0.14 8.95 17.21
CA ALA A 66 -0.87 9.99 17.35
C ALA A 66 -0.44 11.26 16.58
N PRO A 67 -1.33 11.90 15.80
CA PRO A 67 -0.97 13.08 15.04
C PRO A 67 -0.47 14.18 15.98
N ALA A 68 0.69 14.76 15.66
CA ALA A 68 1.29 15.84 16.43
C ALA A 68 0.30 17.03 16.52
N ARG A 69 0.04 17.50 17.74
CA ARG A 69 -0.77 18.70 17.97
C ARG A 69 0.02 19.94 17.53
N TYR A 70 -0.19 20.38 16.29
CA TYR A 70 0.34 21.66 15.82
C TYR A 70 -0.27 22.80 16.65
N THR A 71 0.53 23.41 17.52
CA THR A 71 0.16 24.62 18.27
C THR A 71 0.71 25.83 17.52
N GLY A 72 0.04 26.20 16.43
CA GLY A 72 0.29 27.47 15.77
C GLY A 72 -0.09 28.60 16.72
N LYS A 73 0.91 29.29 17.29
CA LYS A 73 0.68 30.62 17.86
C LYS A 73 0.55 31.63 16.69
N PRO A 74 -0.35 32.62 16.81
CA PRO A 74 -0.62 33.60 15.77
C PRO A 74 0.60 34.49 15.47
#